data_AF-A0A924VWJ5-F1
#
_entry.id   AF-A0A924VWJ5-F1
#
_cell.length_a   1.000
_cell.length_b   1.000
_cell.length_c   1.000
_cell.angle_alpha   90.00
_cell.angle_beta   90.00
_cell.angle_gamma   90.00
#
_symmetry.space_group_name_H-M   'P 1'
#
loop_
_entity.id
_entity.type
_entity.pdbx_description
1 polymer ?
#
loop_
_entity_poly.entity_id
_entity_poly.type
_entity_poly.pdbx_seq_one_letter_code
_entity_poly.pdbx_strand_id
1 'polypeptide(L)'
;MGRLTLNVLLSFAQFEREVTGERIRDKFAASKAKGMWMGGTPPLGYDVQNRALIINASEADTVRVIFQRFLETGSVHALKTDLDSKGVKSKLWTTAGGLQRGGFAFSRGALYDLLGNTTYRGQVAHKGKVFAGQHDRIVDDALWDAVQTLRDRNAKQPRRLASGAKLIGKAFDDRGNAMAPTSAHKGGTRYRYYVSTAVTRGRAEDAGSMRRVPMAALEDAVVAEVAPLLARRWLADQPVASRALEALQKVVISARALSLELTPEAIDLDAAPEADRSEERVLLIRPISFAKPRNSTTLISGGGAREASKVDRALIRALARAHAWTKKLEAGTVRSVAALAREEKLCPIYTRSILPLAFLAPDLTEQILEGRQPRTLTLTALLADPLPLDWASQRARFAAFI
;
A
#
# COMPACT_ATOMS: atom_id res chain seq x y z
N MET A 1 -53.03 -32.70 12.59
CA MET A 1 -51.64 -32.61 13.12
C MET A 1 -51.28 -31.14 13.27
N GLY A 2 -50.98 -30.67 14.48
CA GLY A 2 -50.81 -29.25 14.79
C GLY A 2 -49.42 -28.70 14.44
N ARG A 3 -49.28 -27.37 14.35
CA ARG A 3 -47.99 -26.69 14.04
C ARG A 3 -46.84 -27.09 14.98
N LEU A 4 -47.17 -27.45 16.23
CA LEU A 4 -46.23 -27.96 17.22
C LEU A 4 -45.61 -29.30 16.80
N THR A 5 -46.43 -30.26 16.35
CA THR A 5 -45.95 -31.61 15.99
C THR A 5 -45.04 -31.57 14.77
N LEU A 6 -45.32 -30.67 13.81
CA LEU A 6 -44.45 -30.46 12.64
C LEU A 6 -43.08 -29.89 13.06
N ASN A 7 -43.05 -28.89 13.95
CA ASN A 7 -41.80 -28.32 14.43
C ASN A 7 -40.96 -29.33 15.21
N VAL A 8 -41.59 -30.17 16.03
CA VAL A 8 -40.91 -31.25 16.75
C VAL A 8 -40.27 -32.23 15.77
N LEU A 9 -41.01 -32.70 14.75
CA LEU A 9 -40.47 -33.60 13.72
C LEU A 9 -39.32 -32.96 12.93
N LEU A 10 -39.42 -31.67 12.60
CA LEU A 10 -38.35 -30.96 11.90
C LEU A 10 -37.08 -30.87 12.76
N SER A 11 -37.23 -30.56 14.05
CA SER A 11 -36.11 -30.54 15.00
C SER A 11 -35.44 -31.90 15.13
N PHE A 12 -36.22 -32.99 15.13
CA PHE A 12 -35.67 -34.36 15.11
C PHE A 12 -34.92 -34.66 13.81
N ALA A 13 -35.49 -34.32 12.65
CA ALA A 13 -34.81 -34.52 11.36
C ALA A 13 -33.50 -33.72 11.26
N GLN A 14 -33.47 -32.51 11.81
CA GLN A 14 -32.25 -31.71 11.91
C GLN A 14 -31.23 -32.35 12.86
N PHE A 15 -31.66 -32.75 14.06
CA PHE A 15 -30.81 -33.42 15.05
C PHE A 15 -30.17 -34.70 14.49
N GLU A 16 -30.93 -35.57 13.82
CA GLU A 16 -30.39 -36.79 13.22
C GLU A 16 -29.34 -36.51 12.14
N ARG A 17 -29.54 -35.45 11.34
CA ARG A 17 -28.58 -35.01 10.32
C ARG A 17 -27.28 -34.52 10.96
N GLU A 18 -27.37 -33.78 12.06
CA GLU A 18 -26.21 -33.27 12.80
C GLU A 18 -25.42 -34.41 13.46
N VAL A 19 -26.10 -35.34 14.14
CA VAL A 19 -25.49 -36.51 14.77
C VAL A 19 -24.84 -37.44 13.73
N THR A 20 -25.50 -37.66 12.60
CA THR A 20 -24.91 -38.45 11.50
C THR A 20 -23.66 -37.77 10.95
N GLY A 21 -23.71 -36.46 10.75
CA GLY A 21 -22.56 -35.67 10.31
C GLY A 21 -21.39 -35.73 11.28
N GLU A 22 -21.67 -35.67 12.59
CA GLU A 22 -20.66 -35.80 13.64
C GLU A 22 -20.00 -37.18 13.62
N ARG A 23 -20.80 -38.25 13.59
CA ARG A 23 -20.30 -39.63 13.54
C ARG A 23 -19.45 -39.91 12.30
N ILE A 24 -19.83 -39.35 11.16
CA ILE A 24 -19.01 -39.42 9.94
C ILE A 24 -17.67 -38.71 10.18
N ARG A 25 -17.68 -37.49 10.71
CA ARG A 25 -16.44 -36.74 11.02
C ARG A 25 -15.51 -37.52 11.96
N ASP A 26 -16.05 -38.18 12.97
CA ASP A 26 -15.26 -38.96 13.91
C ASP A 26 -14.64 -40.19 13.25
N LYS A 27 -15.39 -40.92 12.43
CA LYS A 27 -14.84 -42.03 11.64
C LYS A 27 -13.76 -41.57 10.66
N PHE A 28 -13.93 -40.40 10.05
CA PHE A 28 -12.91 -39.79 9.19
C PHE A 28 -11.65 -39.41 9.97
N ALA A 29 -11.80 -38.82 11.16
CA ALA A 29 -10.68 -38.47 12.03
C ALA A 29 -9.93 -39.71 12.51
N ALA A 30 -10.64 -40.74 12.97
CA ALA A 30 -10.06 -42.02 13.38
C ALA A 30 -9.33 -42.72 12.22
N SER A 31 -9.89 -42.65 11.00
CA SER A 31 -9.27 -43.23 9.82
C SER A 31 -7.99 -42.50 9.40
N LYS A 32 -7.98 -41.17 9.44
CA LYS A 32 -6.76 -40.37 9.20
C LYS A 32 -5.71 -40.56 10.30
N ALA A 33 -6.14 -40.77 11.55
CA ALA A 33 -5.23 -41.08 12.65
C ALA A 33 -4.52 -42.44 12.46
N LYS A 34 -5.17 -43.37 11.75
CA LYS A 34 -4.56 -44.65 11.29
C LYS A 34 -3.70 -44.51 10.03
N GLY A 35 -3.49 -43.28 9.52
CA GLY A 35 -2.67 -43.01 8.34
C GLY A 35 -3.32 -43.34 6.99
N MET A 36 -4.63 -43.62 6.96
CA MET A 36 -5.33 -43.98 5.72
C MET A 36 -5.66 -42.76 4.85
N TRP A 37 -5.63 -42.94 3.53
CA TRP A 37 -6.07 -41.90 2.60
C TRP A 37 -7.59 -41.86 2.50
N MET A 38 -8.19 -40.75 2.96
CA MET A 38 -9.64 -40.58 3.06
C MET A 38 -10.26 -39.81 1.88
N GLY A 39 -9.58 -39.78 0.74
CA GLY A 39 -10.07 -39.20 -0.51
C GLY A 39 -9.71 -37.72 -0.72
N GLY A 40 -10.21 -37.17 -1.83
CA GLY A 40 -9.84 -35.86 -2.34
C GLY A 40 -9.08 -35.95 -3.67
N THR A 41 -8.42 -34.85 -4.05
CA THR A 41 -7.54 -34.82 -5.21
C THR A 41 -6.26 -35.62 -4.91
N PRO A 42 -5.91 -36.64 -5.71
CA PRO A 42 -4.64 -37.35 -5.57
C PRO A 42 -3.46 -36.38 -5.64
N PRO A 43 -2.52 -36.40 -4.68
CA PRO A 43 -1.30 -35.60 -4.79
C PRO A 43 -0.46 -36.05 -5.99
N LEU A 44 0.22 -35.11 -6.66
CA LEU A 44 1.20 -35.43 -7.70
C LEU A 44 2.25 -36.38 -7.12
N GLY A 45 2.69 -37.42 -7.83
CA GLY A 45 3.67 -38.37 -7.31
C GLY A 45 3.05 -39.61 -6.67
N TYR A 46 1.74 -39.61 -6.42
CA TYR A 46 1.01 -40.74 -5.87
C TYR A 46 -0.19 -41.13 -6.72
N ASP A 47 -0.42 -42.44 -6.83
CA ASP A 47 -1.65 -43.03 -7.34
C ASP A 47 -2.46 -43.61 -6.18
N VAL A 48 -3.79 -43.51 -6.28
CA VAL A 48 -4.70 -44.01 -5.24
C VAL A 48 -5.14 -45.42 -5.61
N GLN A 49 -4.79 -46.41 -4.79
CA GLN A 49 -5.28 -47.78 -4.93
C GLN A 49 -5.80 -48.27 -3.57
N ASN A 50 -7.01 -48.82 -3.51
CA ASN A 50 -7.61 -49.37 -2.27
C ASN A 50 -7.56 -48.43 -1.05
N ARG A 51 -7.74 -47.12 -1.26
CA ARG A 51 -7.60 -46.07 -0.21
C ARG A 51 -6.19 -45.94 0.40
N ALA A 52 -5.17 -46.42 -0.30
CA ALA A 52 -3.76 -46.17 -0.03
C ALA A 52 -3.15 -45.30 -1.15
N LEU A 53 -2.14 -44.51 -0.80
CA LEU A 53 -1.32 -43.78 -1.76
C LEU A 53 -0.10 -44.63 -2.10
N ILE A 54 0.12 -44.90 -3.37
CA ILE A 54 1.25 -45.67 -3.89
C ILE A 54 2.10 -44.74 -4.74
N ILE A 55 3.43 -44.80 -4.59
CA ILE A 55 4.35 -43.94 -5.32
C ILE A 55 4.26 -44.25 -6.83
N ASN A 56 4.03 -43.19 -7.61
CA ASN A 56 4.25 -43.19 -9.05
C ASN A 56 5.65 -42.64 -9.32
N ALA A 57 6.59 -43.48 -9.73
CA ALA A 57 8.01 -43.13 -9.84
C ALA A 57 8.24 -41.87 -10.72
N SER A 58 7.60 -41.82 -11.90
CA SER A 58 7.77 -40.71 -12.85
C SER A 58 7.28 -39.35 -12.29
N GLU A 59 6.12 -39.36 -11.64
CA GLU A 59 5.59 -38.16 -11.02
C GLU A 59 6.35 -37.80 -9.73
N ALA A 60 6.82 -38.81 -8.99
CA ALA A 60 7.61 -38.61 -7.77
C ALA A 60 8.94 -37.92 -8.05
N ASP A 61 9.60 -38.24 -9.16
CA ASP A 61 10.79 -37.53 -9.61
C ASP A 61 10.48 -36.06 -9.94
N THR A 62 9.33 -35.80 -10.56
CA THR A 62 8.86 -34.42 -10.80
C THR A 62 8.68 -33.66 -9.49
N VAL A 63 8.11 -34.29 -8.46
CA VAL A 63 7.97 -33.69 -7.13
C VAL A 63 9.35 -33.38 -6.52
N ARG A 64 10.30 -34.32 -6.56
CA ARG A 64 11.67 -34.09 -6.05
C ARG A 64 12.34 -32.91 -6.75
N VAL A 65 12.22 -32.84 -8.07
CA VAL A 65 12.73 -31.71 -8.87
C VAL A 65 12.09 -30.39 -8.45
N ILE A 66 10.78 -30.34 -8.21
CA ILE A 66 10.10 -29.13 -7.75
C ILE A 66 10.66 -28.66 -6.40
N PHE A 67 10.87 -29.57 -5.45
CA PHE A 67 11.45 -29.25 -4.14
C PHE A 67 12.89 -28.74 -4.24
N GLN A 68 13.73 -29.41 -5.04
CA GLN A 68 15.12 -28.99 -5.28
C GLN A 68 15.18 -27.62 -5.98
N ARG A 69 14.37 -27.42 -7.03
CA ARG A 69 14.29 -26.13 -7.74
C ARG A 69 13.80 -24.99 -6.85
N PHE A 70 12.96 -25.28 -5.85
CA PHE A 70 12.55 -24.25 -4.89
C PHE A 70 13.74 -23.77 -4.05
N LEU A 71 14.62 -24.69 -3.63
CA LEU A 71 15.86 -24.34 -2.91
C LEU A 71 16.81 -23.51 -3.79
N GLU A 72 16.95 -23.86 -5.07
CA GLU A 72 17.79 -23.13 -6.02
C GLU A 72 17.26 -21.73 -6.34
N THR A 73 15.95 -21.62 -6.60
CA THR A 73 15.32 -20.34 -7.00
C THR A 73 15.06 -19.40 -5.84
N GLY A 74 14.96 -19.92 -4.61
CA GLY A 74 14.75 -19.12 -3.40
C GLY A 74 13.35 -18.48 -3.25
N SER A 75 12.48 -18.59 -4.26
CA SER A 75 11.19 -17.90 -4.32
C SER A 75 10.15 -18.69 -5.13
N VAL A 76 8.92 -18.79 -4.62
CA VAL A 76 7.80 -19.45 -5.33
C VAL A 76 7.48 -18.73 -6.65
N HIS A 77 7.75 -17.42 -6.75
CA HIS A 77 7.55 -16.70 -8.00
C HIS A 77 8.54 -17.13 -9.08
N ALA A 78 9.84 -17.17 -8.72
CA ALA A 78 10.89 -17.63 -9.61
C ALA A 78 10.73 -19.11 -9.96
N LEU A 79 10.34 -19.95 -8.98
CA LEU A 79 9.99 -21.34 -9.19
C LEU A 79 8.86 -21.50 -10.22
N LYS A 80 7.78 -20.73 -10.12
CA LYS A 80 6.69 -20.81 -11.10
C LYS A 80 7.21 -20.52 -12.51
N THR A 81 7.99 -19.45 -12.70
CA THR A 81 8.55 -19.10 -14.00
C THR A 81 9.47 -20.19 -14.54
N ASP A 82 10.31 -20.77 -13.68
CA ASP A 82 11.18 -21.91 -14.02
C ASP A 82 10.36 -23.14 -14.47
N LEU A 83 9.32 -23.51 -13.71
CA LEU A 83 8.46 -24.66 -14.01
C LEU A 83 7.63 -24.44 -15.29
N ASP A 84 7.12 -23.23 -15.52
CA ASP A 84 6.42 -22.88 -16.75
C ASP A 84 7.34 -23.03 -17.98
N SER A 85 8.59 -22.57 -17.87
CA SER A 85 9.58 -22.69 -18.95
C SER A 85 9.92 -24.14 -19.30
N LYS A 86 9.83 -25.04 -18.31
CA LYS A 86 10.07 -26.48 -18.45
C LYS A 86 8.80 -27.27 -18.78
N GLY A 87 7.66 -26.61 -18.89
CA GLY A 87 6.38 -27.26 -19.20
C GLY A 87 5.88 -28.21 -18.10
N VAL A 88 6.30 -28.02 -16.84
CA VAL A 88 5.88 -28.88 -15.72
C VAL A 88 4.43 -28.57 -15.33
N LYS A 89 3.60 -29.60 -15.26
CA LYS A 89 2.14 -29.49 -15.05
C LYS A 89 1.67 -30.23 -13.80
N SER A 90 0.49 -29.86 -13.33
CA SER A 90 -0.21 -30.56 -12.25
C SER A 90 -0.65 -31.96 -12.66
N LYS A 91 -0.83 -32.86 -11.68
CA LYS A 91 -1.24 -34.26 -11.92
C LYS A 91 -2.50 -34.31 -12.78
N LEU A 92 -2.47 -35.10 -13.85
CA LEU A 92 -3.64 -35.47 -14.63
C LEU A 92 -4.22 -36.76 -14.04
N TRP A 93 -5.49 -36.74 -13.66
CA TRP A 93 -6.14 -37.91 -13.04
C TRP A 93 -7.62 -37.98 -13.41
N THR A 94 -8.18 -39.20 -13.34
CA THR A 94 -9.57 -39.47 -13.67
C THR A 94 -10.39 -39.65 -12.40
N THR A 95 -11.49 -38.92 -12.30
CA THR A 95 -12.45 -39.06 -11.19
C THR A 95 -13.19 -40.39 -11.26
N ALA A 96 -13.82 -40.82 -10.17
CA ALA A 96 -14.67 -42.03 -10.16
C ALA A 96 -15.81 -41.98 -11.19
N GLY A 97 -16.26 -40.78 -11.59
CA GLY A 97 -17.26 -40.55 -12.63
C GLY A 97 -16.70 -40.43 -14.05
N GLY A 98 -15.43 -40.76 -14.28
CA GLY A 98 -14.82 -40.78 -15.62
C GLY A 98 -14.33 -39.44 -16.17
N LEU A 99 -14.58 -38.31 -15.47
CA LEU A 99 -14.04 -37.01 -15.90
C LEU A 99 -12.55 -36.91 -15.59
N GLN A 100 -11.75 -36.49 -16.58
CA GLN A 100 -10.35 -36.11 -16.38
C GLN A 100 -10.25 -34.73 -15.71
N ARG A 101 -9.30 -34.58 -14.79
CA ARG A 101 -8.99 -33.34 -14.08
C ARG A 101 -7.47 -33.16 -13.96
N GLY A 102 -7.03 -31.90 -13.96
CA GLY A 102 -5.63 -31.53 -13.82
C GLY A 102 -4.90 -31.39 -15.15
N GLY A 103 -3.57 -31.48 -15.16
CA GLY A 103 -2.76 -31.24 -16.36
C GLY A 103 -2.56 -29.76 -16.71
N PHE A 104 -2.74 -28.86 -15.74
CA PHE A 104 -2.58 -27.41 -15.92
C PHE A 104 -1.22 -26.93 -15.38
N ALA A 105 -0.75 -25.79 -15.89
CA ALA A 105 0.40 -25.10 -15.30
C ALA A 105 0.12 -24.75 -13.82
N PHE A 106 1.18 -24.78 -13.00
CA PHE A 106 1.03 -24.53 -11.57
C PHE A 106 0.69 -23.06 -11.28
N SER A 107 -0.36 -22.84 -10.49
CA SER A 107 -0.59 -21.54 -9.86
C SER A 107 0.35 -21.36 -8.65
N ARG A 108 0.61 -20.12 -8.25
CA ARG A 108 1.43 -19.84 -7.06
C ARG A 108 0.84 -20.47 -5.79
N GLY A 109 -0.49 -20.41 -5.65
CA GLY A 109 -1.19 -21.02 -4.51
C GLY A 109 -0.98 -22.54 -4.48
N ALA A 110 -1.13 -23.20 -5.63
CA ALA A 110 -0.90 -24.64 -5.75
C ALA A 110 0.55 -25.03 -5.38
N LEU A 111 1.55 -24.21 -5.72
CA LEU A 111 2.94 -24.44 -5.30
C LEU A 111 3.13 -24.25 -3.80
N TYR A 112 2.50 -23.25 -3.18
CA TYR A 112 2.55 -23.08 -1.73
C TYR A 112 1.93 -24.27 -0.99
N ASP A 113 0.81 -24.79 -1.50
CA ASP A 113 0.14 -25.97 -0.95
C ASP A 113 1.00 -27.22 -1.14
N LEU A 114 1.56 -27.43 -2.34
CA LEU A 114 2.42 -28.56 -2.65
C LEU A 114 3.66 -28.60 -1.76
N LEU A 115 4.38 -27.48 -1.63
CA LEU A 115 5.59 -27.37 -0.79
C LEU A 115 5.29 -27.47 0.72
N GLY A 116 4.03 -27.27 1.14
CA GLY A 116 3.60 -27.41 2.52
C GLY A 116 2.90 -28.74 2.82
N ASN A 117 2.66 -29.59 1.81
CA ASN A 117 1.88 -30.80 1.97
C ASN A 117 2.71 -31.92 2.62
N THR A 118 2.43 -32.21 3.89
CA THR A 118 3.13 -33.24 4.67
C THR A 118 2.94 -34.67 4.12
N THR A 119 2.02 -34.87 3.17
CA THR A 119 1.88 -36.14 2.45
C THR A 119 3.18 -36.55 1.77
N TYR A 120 3.96 -35.61 1.23
CA TYR A 120 5.25 -35.90 0.60
C TYR A 120 6.32 -36.43 1.55
N ARG A 121 6.14 -36.19 2.85
CA ARG A 121 6.97 -36.68 3.94
C ARG A 121 6.43 -38.00 4.55
N GLY A 122 5.44 -38.64 3.94
CA GLY A 122 4.84 -39.87 4.46
C GLY A 122 3.88 -39.64 5.63
N GLN A 123 3.28 -38.45 5.74
CA GLN A 123 2.41 -38.07 6.87
C GLN A 123 1.01 -37.68 6.42
N VAL A 124 0.02 -37.77 7.31
CA VAL A 124 -1.37 -37.36 7.04
C VAL A 124 -1.80 -36.32 8.05
N ALA A 125 -2.22 -35.15 7.57
CA ALA A 125 -2.72 -34.05 8.40
C ALA A 125 -4.26 -34.05 8.53
N HIS A 126 -4.75 -33.76 9.75
CA HIS A 126 -6.16 -33.53 10.05
C HIS A 126 -6.35 -32.55 11.21
N LYS A 127 -7.09 -31.45 10.98
CA LYS A 127 -7.40 -30.42 12.00
C LYS A 127 -6.18 -29.99 12.83
N GLY A 128 -5.05 -29.75 12.17
CA GLY A 128 -3.80 -29.31 12.80
C GLY A 128 -2.97 -30.42 13.46
N LYS A 129 -3.47 -31.65 13.57
CA LYS A 129 -2.70 -32.82 14.00
C LYS A 129 -2.10 -33.54 12.81
N VAL A 130 -0.89 -34.06 12.98
CA VAL A 130 -0.15 -34.81 11.96
C VAL A 130 0.08 -36.22 12.46
N PHE A 131 -0.23 -37.21 11.62
CA PHE A 131 -0.10 -38.64 11.91
C PHE A 131 0.84 -39.29 10.88
N ALA A 132 1.45 -40.42 11.24
CA ALA A 132 2.16 -41.25 10.28
C ALA A 132 1.20 -41.78 9.21
N GLY A 133 1.53 -41.59 7.94
CA GLY A 133 0.79 -42.14 6.82
C GLY A 133 1.15 -43.60 6.57
N GLN A 134 0.26 -44.33 5.88
CA GLN A 134 0.54 -45.70 5.43
C GLN A 134 1.36 -45.74 4.13
N HIS A 135 1.62 -44.59 3.53
CA HIS A 135 2.30 -44.47 2.25
C HIS A 135 3.75 -44.06 2.41
N ASP A 136 4.58 -44.50 1.47
CA ASP A 136 6.00 -44.16 1.45
C ASP A 136 6.20 -42.68 1.14
N ARG A 137 7.25 -42.09 1.73
CA ARG A 137 7.64 -40.70 1.46
C ARG A 137 8.32 -40.55 0.10
N ILE A 138 8.02 -39.46 -0.60
CA ILE A 138 8.71 -39.08 -1.84
C ILE A 138 9.93 -38.18 -1.55
N VAL A 139 9.79 -37.33 -0.54
CA VAL A 139 10.79 -36.33 -0.12
C VAL A 139 11.41 -36.80 1.21
N ASP A 140 12.74 -36.80 1.28
CA ASP A 140 13.46 -37.12 2.51
C ASP A 140 13.38 -35.98 3.55
N ASP A 141 13.75 -36.28 4.80
CA ASP A 141 13.65 -35.31 5.89
C ASP A 141 14.58 -34.11 5.68
N ALA A 142 15.78 -34.31 5.12
CA ALA A 142 16.76 -33.24 4.93
C ALA A 142 16.28 -32.20 3.89
N LEU A 143 15.77 -32.67 2.75
CA LEU A 143 15.19 -31.84 1.70
C LEU A 143 13.92 -31.15 2.20
N TRP A 144 13.07 -31.86 2.94
CA TRP A 144 11.86 -31.28 3.53
C TRP A 144 12.21 -30.13 4.50
N ASP A 145 13.11 -30.37 5.44
CA ASP A 145 13.48 -29.40 6.47
C ASP A 145 14.16 -28.17 5.87
N ALA A 146 15.02 -28.36 4.85
CA ALA A 146 15.62 -27.26 4.09
C ALA A 146 14.55 -26.39 3.41
N VAL A 147 13.55 -27.02 2.79
CA VAL A 147 12.45 -26.32 2.12
C VAL A 147 11.58 -25.56 3.12
N GLN A 148 11.21 -26.17 4.26
CA GLN A 148 10.42 -25.48 5.29
C GLN A 148 11.19 -24.31 5.90
N THR A 149 12.49 -24.48 6.17
CA THR A 149 13.35 -23.40 6.65
C THR A 149 13.35 -22.20 5.70
N LEU A 150 13.47 -22.46 4.39
CA LEU A 150 13.39 -21.41 3.37
C LEU A 150 12.01 -20.75 3.31
N ARG A 151 10.93 -21.53 3.39
CA ARG A 151 9.54 -21.00 3.40
C ARG A 151 9.32 -20.10 4.60
N ASP A 152 9.73 -20.52 5.79
CA ASP A 152 9.58 -19.75 7.02
C ASP A 152 10.42 -18.48 7.00
N ARG A 153 11.65 -18.56 6.48
CA ARG A 153 12.48 -17.37 6.25
C ARG A 153 11.78 -16.38 5.32
N ASN A 154 11.24 -16.85 4.20
CA ASN A 154 10.53 -16.00 3.23
C ASN A 154 9.22 -15.43 3.78
N ALA A 155 8.55 -16.14 4.69
CA ALA A 155 7.36 -15.65 5.37
C ALA A 155 7.67 -14.57 6.42
N LYS A 156 8.81 -14.71 7.12
CA LYS A 156 9.30 -13.77 8.13
C LYS A 156 9.98 -12.55 7.55
N GLN A 157 10.51 -12.63 6.32
CA GLN A 157 11.05 -11.46 5.66
C GLN A 157 9.92 -10.43 5.50
N PRO A 158 10.11 -9.18 6.01
CA PRO A 158 9.18 -8.12 5.69
C PRO A 158 9.14 -8.06 4.17
N ARG A 159 7.94 -8.12 3.58
CA ARG A 159 7.78 -7.92 2.13
C ARG A 159 8.49 -6.61 1.81
N ARG A 160 9.74 -6.68 1.32
CA ARG A 160 10.36 -5.62 0.52
C ARG A 160 9.55 -5.61 -0.75
N LEU A 161 8.34 -5.07 -0.67
CA LEU A 161 7.59 -4.72 -1.85
C LEU A 161 8.53 -3.80 -2.62
N ALA A 162 8.62 -4.01 -3.93
CA ALA A 162 9.07 -3.02 -4.90
C ALA A 162 8.13 -1.77 -4.90
N SER A 163 7.57 -1.42 -3.74
CA SER A 163 6.75 -0.26 -3.48
C SER A 163 7.57 1.02 -3.47
N GLY A 164 8.91 0.94 -3.41
CA GLY A 164 9.79 2.10 -3.29
C GLY A 164 9.52 2.95 -2.03
N ALA A 165 8.80 2.38 -1.06
CA ALA A 165 8.36 3.07 0.15
C ALA A 165 9.48 3.03 1.19
N LYS A 166 10.10 4.18 1.46
CA LYS A 166 11.33 4.26 2.27
C LYS A 166 11.05 4.18 3.77
N LEU A 167 9.85 4.54 4.20
CA LEU A 167 9.41 4.49 5.60
C LEU A 167 8.65 3.20 5.97
N ILE A 168 8.73 2.15 5.14
CA ILE A 168 8.07 0.88 5.45
C ILE A 168 8.66 0.28 6.74
N GLY A 169 7.80 -0.07 7.69
CA GLY A 169 8.21 -0.55 9.02
C GLY A 169 8.63 0.55 10.01
N LYS A 170 8.79 1.81 9.55
CA LYS A 170 9.14 2.97 10.38
C LYS A 170 7.96 3.92 10.62
N ALA A 171 6.94 3.91 9.76
CA ALA A 171 5.78 4.82 9.85
C ALA A 171 4.62 4.23 10.66
N PHE A 172 4.10 5.01 11.62
CA PHE A 172 3.00 4.66 12.50
C PHE A 172 1.98 5.82 12.60
N ASP A 173 0.72 5.50 12.86
CA ASP A 173 -0.27 6.51 13.26
C ASP A 173 -0.18 6.82 14.77
N ASP A 174 -0.82 7.91 15.19
CA ASP A 174 -0.87 8.37 16.59
C ASP A 174 -1.67 7.47 17.55
N ARG A 175 -2.18 6.34 17.07
CA ARG A 175 -2.72 5.24 17.89
C ARG A 175 -1.84 4.00 17.90
N GLY A 176 -0.63 4.10 17.35
CA GLY A 176 0.36 3.03 17.37
C GLY A 176 0.19 1.97 16.28
N ASN A 177 -0.72 2.14 15.32
CA ASN A 177 -0.84 1.20 14.21
C ASN A 177 0.23 1.49 13.16
N ALA A 178 0.91 0.45 12.70
CA ALA A 178 1.84 0.57 11.57
C ALA A 178 1.12 1.05 10.31
N MET A 179 1.77 1.88 9.50
CA MET A 179 1.25 2.33 8.21
C MET A 179 1.91 1.59 7.05
N ALA A 180 1.09 1.04 6.15
CA ALA A 180 1.54 0.26 5.00
C ALA A 180 1.43 1.05 3.69
N PRO A 181 2.35 0.83 2.73
CA PRO A 181 2.28 1.47 1.42
C PRO A 181 1.12 0.92 0.59
N THR A 182 0.30 1.81 0.06
CA THR A 182 -0.80 1.51 -0.86
C THR A 182 -0.72 2.43 -2.08
N SER A 183 -1.38 2.05 -3.18
CA SER A 183 -1.48 2.90 -4.36
C SER A 183 -2.88 2.94 -4.95
N ALA A 184 -3.28 4.10 -5.47
CA ALA A 184 -4.51 4.29 -6.22
C ALA A 184 -4.17 4.76 -7.65
N HIS A 185 -4.99 4.38 -8.62
CA HIS A 185 -4.85 4.80 -10.01
C HIS A 185 -6.03 5.67 -10.42
N LYS A 186 -5.78 6.84 -10.99
CA LYS A 186 -6.82 7.72 -11.56
C LYS A 186 -6.25 8.48 -12.75
N GLY A 187 -6.88 8.33 -13.92
CA GLY A 187 -6.49 9.06 -15.14
C GLY A 187 -5.06 8.80 -15.59
N GLY A 188 -4.58 7.55 -15.53
CA GLY A 188 -3.19 7.19 -15.87
C GLY A 188 -2.15 7.50 -14.79
N THR A 189 -2.46 8.39 -13.84
CA THR A 189 -1.56 8.73 -12.73
C THR A 189 -1.70 7.75 -11.56
N ARG A 190 -0.56 7.24 -11.08
CA ARG A 190 -0.46 6.40 -9.89
C ARG A 190 -0.15 7.25 -8.65
N TYR A 191 -1.06 7.27 -7.69
CA TYR A 191 -0.90 7.94 -6.41
C TYR A 191 -0.46 6.92 -5.36
N ARG A 192 0.55 7.27 -4.55
CA ARG A 192 1.11 6.41 -3.51
C ARG A 192 0.89 7.00 -2.13
N TYR A 193 0.49 6.15 -1.18
CA TYR A 193 0.15 6.57 0.17
C TYR A 193 0.68 5.61 1.22
N TYR A 194 0.96 6.11 2.40
CA TYR A 194 0.96 5.32 3.63
C TYR A 194 -0.46 5.32 4.20
N VAL A 195 -0.99 4.13 4.50
CA VAL A 195 -2.34 3.94 5.07
C VAL A 195 -2.21 3.15 6.36
N SER A 196 -2.90 3.57 7.41
CA SER A 196 -2.94 2.82 8.67
C SER A 196 -3.42 1.38 8.43
N THR A 197 -2.68 0.41 8.96
CA THR A 197 -3.00 -1.02 8.78
C THR A 197 -4.35 -1.39 9.40
N ALA A 198 -4.81 -0.65 10.43
CA ALA A 198 -6.15 -0.79 10.99
C ALA A 198 -7.24 -0.57 9.92
N VAL A 199 -7.12 0.50 9.11
CA VAL A 199 -8.04 0.78 7.99
C VAL A 199 -7.98 -0.32 6.94
N THR A 200 -6.78 -0.81 6.60
CA THR A 200 -6.61 -1.84 5.57
C THR A 200 -7.17 -3.19 6.01
N ARG A 201 -7.21 -3.46 7.32
CA ARG A 201 -7.80 -4.67 7.93
C ARG A 201 -9.29 -4.53 8.27
N GLY A 202 -9.93 -3.44 7.87
CA GLY A 202 -11.36 -3.21 8.11
C GLY A 202 -11.73 -2.72 9.51
N ARG A 203 -10.76 -2.26 10.31
CA ARG A 203 -10.95 -1.69 11.66
C ARG A 203 -10.70 -0.19 11.63
N ALA A 204 -11.57 0.54 10.93
CA ALA A 204 -11.34 1.96 10.67
C ALA A 204 -11.49 2.83 11.93
N GLU A 205 -12.26 2.38 12.92
CA GLU A 205 -12.39 3.01 14.24
C GLU A 205 -11.11 2.98 15.07
N ASP A 206 -10.24 1.97 14.87
CA ASP A 206 -8.98 1.81 15.60
C ASP A 206 -7.85 2.68 15.02
N ALA A 207 -8.04 3.21 13.81
CA ALA A 207 -7.05 4.02 13.12
C ALA A 207 -6.83 5.37 13.80
N GLY A 208 -5.60 5.87 13.73
CA GLY A 208 -5.23 7.19 14.22
C GLY A 208 -5.91 8.36 13.51
N SER A 209 -5.61 9.57 13.97
CA SER A 209 -6.17 10.82 13.43
C SER A 209 -5.90 10.99 11.94
N MET A 210 -4.78 10.45 11.45
CA MET A 210 -4.41 10.42 10.04
C MET A 210 -4.45 9.00 9.46
N ARG A 211 -5.59 8.67 8.83
CA ARG A 211 -5.80 7.35 8.20
C ARG A 211 -4.93 7.09 6.98
N ARG A 212 -4.60 8.15 6.22
CA ARG A 212 -3.86 8.08 4.95
C ARG A 212 -3.05 9.35 4.73
N VAL A 213 -1.79 9.17 4.33
CA VAL A 213 -0.85 10.26 4.04
C VAL A 213 -0.12 9.99 2.72
N PRO A 214 0.11 10.98 1.85
CA PRO A 214 0.88 10.80 0.63
C PRO A 214 2.32 10.36 0.93
N MET A 215 2.78 9.35 0.20
CA MET A 215 4.08 8.72 0.43
C MET A 215 5.23 9.70 0.21
N ALA A 216 5.29 10.34 -0.96
CA ALA A 216 6.36 11.27 -1.30
C ALA A 216 6.41 12.47 -0.35
N ALA A 217 5.26 13.10 -0.07
CA ALA A 217 5.21 14.26 0.82
C ALA A 217 5.69 13.95 2.24
N LEU A 218 5.37 12.75 2.77
CA LEU A 218 5.86 12.31 4.07
C LEU A 218 7.37 12.04 4.05
N GLU A 219 7.86 11.32 3.03
CA GLU A 219 9.29 11.05 2.89
C GLU A 219 10.10 12.36 2.78
N ASP A 220 9.63 13.30 1.96
CA ASP A 220 10.29 14.59 1.75
C ASP A 220 10.26 15.45 3.03
N ALA A 221 9.15 15.45 3.78
CA ALA A 221 9.06 16.16 5.06
C ALA A 221 10.01 15.58 6.11
N VAL A 222 10.09 14.25 6.23
CA VAL A 222 11.07 13.61 7.12
C VAL A 222 12.49 13.99 6.74
N VAL A 223 12.84 13.95 5.45
CA VAL A 223 14.17 14.33 4.99
C VAL A 223 14.46 15.79 5.30
N ALA A 224 13.50 16.70 5.07
CA ALA A 224 13.68 18.13 5.32
C ALA A 224 13.92 18.45 6.80
N GLU A 225 13.25 17.74 7.71
CA GLU A 225 13.39 17.96 9.16
C GLU A 225 14.66 17.31 9.74
N VAL A 226 15.08 16.15 9.21
CA VAL A 226 16.23 15.40 9.75
C VAL A 226 17.55 15.82 9.10
N ALA A 227 17.56 16.19 7.82
CA ALA A 227 18.80 16.52 7.10
C ALA A 227 19.64 17.64 7.76
N PRO A 228 19.07 18.75 8.27
CA PRO A 228 19.84 19.80 8.93
C PRO A 228 20.49 19.35 10.24
N LEU A 229 19.99 18.26 10.83
CA LEU A 229 20.43 17.74 12.13
C LEU A 229 21.49 16.64 11.98
N LEU A 230 21.82 16.20 10.76
CA LEU A 230 22.72 15.07 10.56
C LEU A 230 24.16 15.39 10.97
N ALA A 231 24.75 14.52 11.79
CA ALA A 231 26.18 14.57 12.09
C ALA A 231 27.00 14.40 10.80
N ARG A 232 28.01 15.26 10.61
CA ARG A 232 28.82 15.26 9.37
C ARG A 232 29.38 13.89 9.00
N ARG A 233 29.77 13.08 9.98
CA ARG A 233 30.39 11.76 9.82
C ARG A 233 29.41 10.61 9.62
N TRP A 234 28.12 10.80 9.91
CA TRP A 234 27.12 9.73 9.79
C TRP A 234 26.88 9.35 8.33
N LEU A 235 27.29 8.15 7.89
CA LEU A 235 27.10 7.64 6.52
C LEU A 235 27.49 8.67 5.44
N ALA A 236 28.67 9.29 5.61
CA ALA A 236 29.11 10.43 4.80
C ALA A 236 29.26 10.11 3.30
N ASP A 237 29.36 8.83 2.93
CA ASP A 237 29.43 8.30 1.57
C ASP A 237 28.07 8.28 0.85
N GLN A 238 26.96 8.50 1.57
CA GLN A 238 25.62 8.43 1.02
C GLN A 238 24.99 9.81 0.75
N PRO A 239 24.00 9.91 -0.16
CA PRO A 239 23.20 11.12 -0.33
C PRO A 239 22.49 11.54 0.97
N VAL A 240 22.40 12.85 1.23
CA VAL A 240 21.79 13.43 2.45
C VAL A 240 20.39 12.86 2.72
N ALA A 241 19.57 12.68 1.68
CA ALA A 241 18.23 12.11 1.84
C ALA A 241 18.25 10.66 2.33
N SER A 242 19.20 9.83 1.87
CA SER A 242 19.35 8.45 2.36
C SER A 242 19.82 8.43 3.81
N ARG A 243 20.81 9.27 4.15
CA ARG A 243 21.33 9.42 5.51
C ARG A 243 20.22 9.81 6.50
N ALA A 244 19.37 10.76 6.13
CA ALA A 244 18.24 11.23 6.93
C ALA A 244 17.21 10.11 7.19
N LEU A 245 16.89 9.31 6.17
CA LEU A 245 15.93 8.20 6.30
C LEU A 245 16.50 6.99 7.04
N GLU A 246 17.81 6.77 6.98
CA GLU A 246 18.54 5.77 7.78
C GLU A 246 18.57 6.19 9.26
N ALA A 247 18.81 7.47 9.55
CA ALA A 247 18.84 8.02 10.90
C ALA A 247 17.49 7.86 11.64
N LEU A 248 16.37 7.89 10.91
CA LEU A 248 15.04 7.70 11.47
C LEU A 248 14.81 6.26 11.91
N GLN A 249 14.50 6.05 13.19
CA GLN A 249 14.04 4.76 13.71
C GLN A 249 12.53 4.60 13.54
N LYS A 250 11.76 5.64 13.89
CA LYS A 250 10.30 5.61 13.85
C LYS A 250 9.72 7.01 13.64
N VAL A 251 8.64 7.09 12.86
CA VAL A 251 7.84 8.31 12.69
C VAL A 251 6.39 8.04 13.06
N VAL A 252 5.87 8.82 14.02
CA VAL A 252 4.45 8.81 14.42
C VAL A 252 3.76 10.01 13.79
N ILE A 253 2.65 9.74 13.09
CA ILE A 253 1.94 10.74 12.31
C ILE A 253 0.60 11.05 12.98
N SER A 254 0.46 12.28 13.45
CA SER A 254 -0.79 12.83 13.98
C SER A 254 -1.31 13.94 13.07
N ALA A 255 -2.56 14.37 13.25
CA ALA A 255 -3.17 15.44 12.47
C ALA A 255 -2.47 16.82 12.58
N ARG A 256 -1.63 17.03 13.60
CA ARG A 256 -1.00 18.33 13.89
C ARG A 256 0.53 18.28 14.01
N ALA A 257 1.12 17.10 14.12
CA ALA A 257 2.56 16.96 14.32
C ALA A 257 3.09 15.62 13.81
N LEU A 258 4.37 15.62 13.42
CA LEU A 258 5.19 14.43 13.26
C LEU A 258 6.07 14.26 14.50
N SER A 259 6.07 13.08 15.08
CA SER A 259 7.04 12.69 16.10
C SER A 259 8.09 11.81 15.45
N LEU A 260 9.35 12.23 15.47
CA LEU A 260 10.49 11.57 14.86
C LEU A 260 11.39 11.01 15.96
N GLU A 261 11.51 9.69 16.01
CA GLU A 261 12.47 8.98 16.85
C GLU A 261 13.72 8.72 15.99
N LEU A 262 14.84 9.34 16.37
CA LEU A 262 16.09 9.36 15.62
C LEU A 262 17.19 8.63 16.39
N THR A 263 18.12 8.05 15.64
CA THR A 263 19.32 7.40 16.17
C THR A 263 20.30 8.44 16.70
N PRO A 264 20.74 8.39 17.98
CA PRO A 264 21.59 9.42 18.57
C PRO A 264 22.91 9.64 17.81
N GLU A 265 23.59 8.58 17.36
CA GLU A 265 24.89 8.73 16.65
C GLU A 265 24.75 9.38 15.26
N ALA A 266 23.53 9.42 14.73
CA ALA A 266 23.25 10.01 13.43
C ALA A 266 23.10 11.53 13.48
N ILE A 267 22.88 12.10 14.67
CA ILE A 267 22.45 13.47 14.87
C ILE A 267 23.57 14.28 15.52
N ASP A 268 23.83 15.47 14.96
CA ASP A 268 24.61 16.49 15.63
C ASP A 268 23.77 17.07 16.77
N LEU A 269 24.05 16.64 18.00
CA LEU A 269 23.25 16.97 19.18
C LEU A 269 23.25 18.48 19.49
N ASP A 270 24.23 19.22 19.00
CA ASP A 270 24.31 20.68 19.12
C ASP A 270 23.36 21.38 18.15
N ALA A 271 22.99 20.72 17.04
CA ALA A 271 22.05 21.22 16.05
C ALA A 271 20.57 21.02 16.45
N ALA A 272 20.29 20.25 17.51
CA ALA A 272 18.93 19.93 17.98
C ALA A 272 18.74 20.26 19.49
N PRO A 273 18.69 21.54 19.88
CA PRO A 273 18.56 21.94 21.29
C PRO A 273 17.18 21.63 21.89
N GLU A 274 16.16 21.50 21.05
CA GLU A 274 14.75 21.31 21.42
C GLU A 274 14.29 19.84 21.44
N ALA A 275 15.19 18.90 21.13
CA ALA A 275 14.87 17.47 21.13
C ALA A 275 14.94 16.89 22.55
N ASP A 276 14.01 15.99 22.87
CA ASP A 276 14.06 15.20 24.11
C ASP A 276 15.03 14.02 23.93
N ARG A 277 15.91 13.81 24.90
CA ARG A 277 17.13 13.00 24.76
C ARG A 277 17.11 11.84 25.74
N SER A 278 17.23 10.61 25.23
CA SER A 278 17.63 9.45 26.01
C SER A 278 18.90 8.82 25.43
N GLU A 279 19.54 7.92 26.19
CA GLU A 279 20.71 7.17 25.72
C GLU A 279 20.43 6.35 24.45
N GLU A 280 19.17 5.95 24.23
CA GLU A 280 18.77 5.06 23.13
C GLU A 280 18.15 5.79 21.93
N ARG A 281 17.63 7.02 22.11
CA ARG A 281 16.90 7.76 21.06
C ARG A 281 16.85 9.26 21.28
N VAL A 282 16.76 9.99 20.17
CA VAL A 282 16.46 11.42 20.13
C VAL A 282 15.04 11.62 19.60
N LEU A 283 14.18 12.28 20.38
CA LEU A 283 12.78 12.53 20.02
C LEU A 283 12.61 13.99 19.56
N LEU A 284 12.11 14.15 18.34
CA LEU A 284 11.84 15.45 17.75
C LEU A 284 10.37 15.56 17.34
N ILE A 285 9.66 16.55 17.88
CA ILE A 285 8.26 16.82 17.55
C ILE A 285 8.20 18.03 16.61
N ARG A 286 7.65 17.83 15.41
CA ARG A 286 7.51 18.87 14.39
C ARG A 286 6.05 19.17 14.10
N PRO A 287 5.58 20.41 14.30
CA PRO A 287 4.22 20.77 13.93
C PRO A 287 4.09 20.68 12.42
N ILE A 288 2.99 20.09 11.96
CA ILE A 288 2.67 19.98 10.54
C ILE A 288 1.22 20.38 10.29
N SER A 289 1.00 21.05 9.16
CA SER A 289 -0.33 21.29 8.64
C SER A 289 -0.56 20.44 7.39
N PHE A 290 -1.67 19.71 7.37
CA PHE A 290 -2.13 18.99 6.20
C PHE A 290 -3.09 19.88 5.42
N ALA A 291 -2.60 20.58 4.41
CA ALA A 291 -3.49 21.26 3.48
C ALA A 291 -4.19 20.21 2.61
N LYS A 292 -5.53 20.22 2.59
CA LYS A 292 -6.35 19.49 1.60
C LYS A 292 -6.85 20.48 0.56
N PRO A 293 -6.12 20.74 -0.54
CA PRO A 293 -6.76 21.27 -1.72
C PRO A 293 -7.83 20.26 -2.16
N ARG A 294 -9.01 20.75 -2.54
CA ARG A 294 -10.21 19.96 -2.81
C ARG A 294 -10.04 18.90 -3.92
N ASN A 295 -8.87 18.79 -4.56
CA ASN A 295 -8.51 17.79 -5.56
C ASN A 295 -6.99 17.46 -5.71
N SER A 296 -6.12 17.73 -4.73
CA SER A 296 -4.70 17.33 -4.85
C SER A 296 -4.05 16.86 -3.54
N THR A 297 -2.92 16.16 -3.71
CA THR A 297 -2.09 15.49 -2.71
C THR A 297 -1.84 16.37 -1.48
N THR A 298 -2.15 15.82 -0.30
CA THR A 298 -1.91 16.47 0.99
C THR A 298 -0.46 16.94 1.11
N LEU A 299 -0.28 18.25 1.27
CA LEU A 299 1.03 18.85 1.52
C LEU A 299 1.31 18.78 3.02
N ILE A 300 2.53 18.41 3.39
CA ILE A 300 3.06 18.54 4.75
C ILE A 300 3.96 19.75 4.73
N SER A 301 3.56 20.84 5.38
CA SER A 301 4.39 22.05 5.51
C SER A 301 5.00 22.06 6.91
N GLY A 302 6.34 21.98 6.98
CA GLY A 302 7.11 22.30 8.19
C GLY A 302 7.12 23.81 8.42
N GLY A 303 7.07 24.23 9.68
CA GLY A 303 6.94 25.64 10.10
C GLY A 303 8.17 26.52 9.88
N GLY A 304 8.97 26.29 8.84
CA GLY A 304 10.13 27.11 8.48
C GLY A 304 9.78 28.26 7.54
N ALA A 305 10.45 29.40 7.74
CA ALA A 305 10.27 30.61 6.94
C ALA A 305 10.36 30.36 5.42
N ARG A 306 9.44 30.99 4.69
CA ARG A 306 9.16 30.87 3.26
C ARG A 306 10.39 31.16 2.39
N GLU A 307 11.00 30.13 1.81
CA GLU A 307 11.82 30.32 0.60
C GLU A 307 10.91 30.64 -0.60
N ALA A 308 11.31 31.64 -1.38
CA ALA A 308 10.58 32.11 -2.56
C ALA A 308 10.27 30.93 -3.50
N SER A 309 8.98 30.68 -3.69
CA SER A 309 8.50 29.60 -4.55
C SER A 309 8.81 29.95 -6.00
N LYS A 310 9.14 28.92 -6.80
CA LYS A 310 9.26 29.03 -8.25
C LYS A 310 8.03 29.76 -8.81
N VAL A 311 8.27 30.85 -9.52
CA VAL A 311 7.24 31.75 -10.06
C VAL A 311 6.21 30.98 -10.90
N ASP A 312 4.93 31.08 -10.54
CA ASP A 312 3.84 30.45 -11.29
C ASP A 312 3.59 31.21 -12.60
N ARG A 313 4.15 30.67 -13.69
CA ARG A 313 4.01 31.20 -15.05
C ARG A 313 2.56 31.23 -15.54
N ALA A 314 1.64 30.44 -15.00
CA ALA A 314 0.24 30.50 -15.36
C ALA A 314 -0.46 31.70 -14.70
N LEU A 315 -0.17 31.96 -13.43
CA LEU A 315 -0.67 33.15 -12.72
C LEU A 315 -0.17 34.45 -13.35
N ILE A 316 1.13 34.55 -13.65
CA ILE A 316 1.68 35.75 -14.30
C ILE A 316 1.03 35.99 -15.66
N ARG A 317 0.88 34.94 -16.48
CA ARG A 317 0.20 35.08 -17.79
C ARG A 317 -1.25 35.51 -17.64
N ALA A 318 -1.95 35.04 -16.60
CA ALA A 318 -3.32 35.45 -16.33
C ALA A 318 -3.42 36.93 -15.91
N LEU A 319 -2.54 37.39 -15.01
CA LEU A 319 -2.47 38.80 -14.60
C LEU A 319 -2.13 39.71 -15.79
N ALA A 320 -1.09 39.36 -16.56
CA ALA A 320 -0.69 40.13 -17.73
C ALA A 320 -1.82 40.24 -18.76
N ARG A 321 -2.55 39.14 -19.01
CA ARG A 321 -3.72 39.14 -19.89
C ARG A 321 -4.85 40.01 -19.34
N ALA A 322 -5.16 39.90 -18.05
CA ALA A 322 -6.21 40.70 -17.43
C ALA A 322 -5.93 42.19 -17.63
N HIS A 323 -4.72 42.66 -17.31
CA HIS A 323 -4.34 44.07 -17.51
C HIS A 323 -4.36 44.49 -18.99
N ALA A 324 -3.83 43.67 -19.90
CA ALA A 324 -3.84 43.97 -21.33
C ALA A 324 -5.26 44.08 -21.90
N TRP A 325 -6.15 43.18 -21.48
CA TRP A 325 -7.54 43.16 -21.90
C TRP A 325 -8.35 44.32 -21.34
N THR A 326 -8.15 44.69 -20.08
CA THR A 326 -8.75 45.88 -19.48
C THR A 326 -8.34 47.13 -20.25
N LYS A 327 -7.05 47.27 -20.60
CA LYS A 327 -6.57 48.40 -21.41
C LYS A 327 -7.20 48.46 -22.81
N LYS A 328 -7.41 47.31 -23.48
CA LYS A 328 -8.10 47.24 -24.78
C LYS A 328 -9.58 47.67 -24.70
N LEU A 329 -10.25 47.32 -23.60
CA LEU A 329 -11.64 47.72 -23.34
C LEU A 329 -11.75 49.20 -23.01
N GLU A 330 -10.86 49.73 -22.17
CA GLU A 330 -10.79 51.16 -21.80
C GLU A 330 -10.45 52.05 -23.00
N ALA A 331 -9.53 51.61 -23.86
CA ALA A 331 -9.17 52.31 -25.09
C ALA A 331 -10.24 52.21 -26.19
N GLY A 332 -11.33 51.47 -25.97
CA GLY A 332 -12.41 51.28 -26.94
C GLY A 332 -12.02 50.49 -28.20
N THR A 333 -10.81 49.90 -28.23
CA THR A 333 -10.33 49.04 -29.33
C THR A 333 -11.22 47.81 -29.50
N VAL A 334 -11.77 47.31 -28.39
CA VAL A 334 -12.73 46.22 -28.36
C VAL A 334 -13.99 46.67 -27.62
N ARG A 335 -15.16 46.48 -28.25
CA ARG A 335 -16.44 47.02 -27.73
C ARG A 335 -17.14 46.12 -26.69
N SER A 336 -16.70 44.88 -26.51
CA SER A 336 -17.31 43.97 -25.54
C SER A 336 -16.38 42.80 -25.18
N VAL A 337 -16.63 42.18 -24.02
CA VAL A 337 -15.94 40.95 -23.58
C VAL A 337 -16.13 39.80 -24.59
N ALA A 338 -17.26 39.76 -25.30
CA ALA A 338 -17.51 38.75 -26.34
C ALA A 338 -16.66 38.99 -27.60
N ALA A 339 -16.44 40.25 -27.98
CA ALA A 339 -15.53 40.60 -29.07
C ALA A 339 -14.08 40.28 -28.70
N LEU A 340 -13.68 40.55 -27.46
CA LEU A 340 -12.36 40.23 -26.93
C LEU A 340 -12.08 38.72 -26.96
N ALA A 341 -13.05 37.90 -26.53
CA ALA A 341 -12.93 36.45 -26.55
C ALA A 341 -12.76 35.88 -27.97
N ARG A 342 -13.43 36.47 -28.98
CA ARG A 342 -13.28 36.08 -30.39
C ARG A 342 -11.92 36.45 -30.96
N GLU A 343 -11.42 37.65 -30.64
CA GLU A 343 -10.10 38.12 -31.08
C GLU A 343 -8.98 37.24 -30.52
N GLU A 344 -9.04 36.91 -29.22
CA GLU A 344 -8.06 36.08 -28.53
C GLU A 344 -8.25 34.58 -28.80
N LYS A 345 -9.31 34.18 -29.52
CA LYS A 345 -9.70 32.79 -29.79
C LYS A 345 -9.89 31.96 -28.51
N LEU A 346 -10.50 32.56 -27.48
CA LEU A 346 -10.74 31.95 -26.18
C LEU A 346 -12.25 31.80 -25.88
N CYS A 347 -12.57 30.93 -24.93
CA CYS A 347 -13.94 30.78 -24.45
C CYS A 347 -14.41 32.08 -23.74
N PRO A 348 -15.63 32.59 -23.99
CA PRO A 348 -16.17 33.78 -23.33
C PRO A 348 -16.21 33.67 -21.80
N ILE A 349 -16.49 32.48 -21.27
CA ILE A 349 -16.52 32.23 -19.81
C ILE A 349 -15.14 32.44 -19.19
N TYR A 350 -14.10 31.90 -19.83
CA TYR A 350 -12.72 32.05 -19.38
C TYR A 350 -12.24 33.50 -19.49
N THR A 351 -12.61 34.20 -20.56
CA THR A 351 -12.26 35.61 -20.76
C THR A 351 -12.87 36.49 -19.66
N ARG A 352 -14.15 36.22 -19.31
CA ARG A 352 -14.88 36.93 -18.26
C ARG A 352 -14.32 36.66 -16.86
N SER A 353 -13.81 35.45 -16.61
CA SER A 353 -13.27 35.09 -15.29
C SER A 353 -11.86 35.66 -15.04
N ILE A 354 -11.08 35.91 -16.09
CA ILE A 354 -9.73 36.48 -15.98
C ILE A 354 -9.74 38.00 -15.80
N LEU A 355 -10.66 38.73 -16.44
CA LEU A 355 -10.72 40.20 -16.38
C LEU A 355 -10.66 40.80 -14.95
N PRO A 356 -11.39 40.27 -13.96
CA PRO A 356 -11.32 40.77 -12.58
C PRO A 356 -9.92 40.75 -11.95
N LEU A 357 -9.01 39.90 -12.44
CA LEU A 357 -7.65 39.80 -11.90
C LEU A 357 -6.83 41.08 -12.13
N ALA A 358 -7.21 41.94 -13.06
CA ALA A 358 -6.60 43.26 -13.24
C ALA A 358 -6.80 44.19 -12.03
N PHE A 359 -7.78 43.88 -11.18
CA PHE A 359 -8.17 44.67 -10.00
C PHE A 359 -7.82 43.95 -8.69
N LEU A 360 -6.87 43.00 -8.74
CA LEU A 360 -6.34 42.34 -7.55
C LEU A 360 -5.58 43.35 -6.68
N ALA A 361 -5.64 43.18 -5.36
CA ALA A 361 -4.95 44.04 -4.41
C ALA A 361 -3.45 44.14 -4.74
N PRO A 362 -2.83 45.35 -4.71
CA PRO A 362 -1.45 45.56 -5.17
C PRO A 362 -0.43 44.66 -4.48
N ASP A 363 -0.58 44.43 -3.18
CA ASP A 363 0.27 43.57 -2.36
C ASP A 363 0.21 42.10 -2.80
N LEU A 364 -0.94 41.61 -3.27
CA LEU A 364 -1.08 40.26 -3.78
C LEU A 364 -0.48 40.12 -5.18
N THR A 365 -0.63 41.14 -6.01
CA THR A 365 -0.01 41.19 -7.34
C THR A 365 1.51 41.18 -7.21
N GLU A 366 2.08 41.99 -6.32
CA GLU A 366 3.51 42.02 -6.01
C GLU A 366 4.01 40.65 -5.52
N GLN A 367 3.29 40.03 -4.57
CA GLN A 367 3.62 38.67 -4.11
C GLN A 367 3.63 37.64 -5.24
N ILE A 368 2.67 37.70 -6.17
CA ILE A 368 2.58 36.76 -7.31
C ILE A 368 3.74 36.97 -8.28
N LEU A 369 4.08 38.23 -8.57
CA LEU A 369 5.17 38.58 -9.49
C LEU A 369 6.54 38.16 -8.94
N GLU A 370 6.74 38.31 -7.63
CA GLU A 370 7.99 37.99 -6.96
C GLU A 370 8.12 36.51 -6.56
N GLY A 371 7.10 35.68 -6.81
CA GLY A 371 7.13 34.27 -6.40
C GLY A 371 6.93 34.05 -4.89
N ARG A 372 6.54 35.10 -4.15
CA ARG A 372 6.30 35.06 -2.70
C ARG A 372 4.88 34.61 -2.35
N GLN A 373 4.02 34.35 -3.34
CA GLN A 373 2.67 33.87 -3.10
C GLN A 373 2.66 32.50 -2.39
N PRO A 374 1.67 32.25 -1.51
CA PRO A 374 1.46 30.91 -0.96
C PRO A 374 1.25 29.88 -2.07
N ARG A 375 1.80 28.67 -1.93
CA ARG A 375 1.62 27.58 -2.94
C ARG A 375 0.17 27.16 -3.16
N THR A 376 -0.71 27.51 -2.24
CA THR A 376 -2.17 27.30 -2.28
C THR A 376 -2.87 28.34 -3.15
N LEU A 377 -2.27 29.52 -3.35
CA LEU A 377 -2.77 30.57 -4.22
C LEU A 377 -2.41 30.23 -5.68
N THR A 378 -3.32 29.54 -6.36
CA THR A 378 -3.19 29.15 -7.77
C THR A 378 -4.20 29.88 -8.65
N LEU A 379 -4.00 29.89 -9.97
CA LEU A 379 -4.99 30.46 -10.90
C LEU A 379 -6.37 29.83 -10.72
N THR A 380 -6.43 28.52 -10.51
CA THR A 380 -7.71 27.82 -10.25
C THR A 380 -8.37 28.29 -8.96
N ALA A 381 -7.60 28.58 -7.92
CA ALA A 381 -8.13 29.11 -6.66
C ALA A 381 -8.69 30.53 -6.83
N LEU A 382 -8.02 31.40 -7.60
CA LEU A 382 -8.51 32.75 -7.90
C LEU A 382 -9.83 32.75 -8.68
N LEU A 383 -10.00 31.78 -9.58
CA LEU A 383 -11.17 31.68 -10.45
C LEU A 383 -12.33 30.86 -9.86
N ALA A 384 -12.15 30.25 -8.68
CA ALA A 384 -13.13 29.34 -8.08
C ALA A 384 -14.43 30.05 -7.66
N ASP A 385 -14.31 31.26 -7.11
CA ASP A 385 -15.44 32.12 -6.74
C ASP A 385 -15.19 33.55 -7.22
N PRO A 386 -16.25 34.34 -7.50
CA PRO A 386 -16.13 35.73 -7.93
C PRO A 386 -15.17 36.53 -7.05
N LEU A 387 -14.24 37.28 -7.67
CA LEU A 387 -13.29 38.11 -6.95
C LEU A 387 -14.04 39.26 -6.25
N PRO A 388 -13.87 39.46 -4.92
CA PRO A 388 -14.43 40.62 -4.24
C PRO A 388 -13.93 41.92 -4.87
N LEU A 389 -14.78 42.94 -4.92
CA LEU A 389 -14.44 44.23 -5.54
C LEU A 389 -13.57 45.11 -4.65
N ASP A 390 -13.59 44.90 -3.33
CA ASP A 390 -12.79 45.63 -2.36
C ASP A 390 -11.54 44.86 -1.93
N TRP A 391 -10.42 45.56 -1.72
CA TRP A 391 -9.15 44.94 -1.38
C TRP A 391 -9.13 44.33 0.03
N ALA A 392 -9.95 44.81 0.97
CA ALA A 392 -9.99 44.24 2.33
C ALA A 392 -10.57 42.81 2.30
N SER A 393 -11.67 42.60 1.58
CA SER A 393 -12.29 41.30 1.36
C SER A 393 -11.42 40.39 0.51
N GLN A 394 -10.71 40.93 -0.48
CA GLN A 394 -9.69 40.16 -1.21
C GLN A 394 -8.62 39.65 -0.24
N ARG A 395 -7.99 40.54 0.56
CA ARG A 395 -6.97 40.15 1.55
C ARG A 395 -7.50 39.15 2.56
N ALA A 396 -8.70 39.33 3.10
CA ALA A 396 -9.31 38.39 4.04
C ALA A 396 -9.53 37.00 3.40
N ARG A 397 -9.99 36.96 2.15
CA ARG A 397 -10.13 35.72 1.38
C ARG A 397 -8.79 35.04 1.17
N PHE A 398 -7.74 35.81 0.86
CA PHE A 398 -6.41 35.27 0.57
C PHE A 398 -5.55 35.01 1.82
N ALA A 399 -5.91 35.59 2.97
CA ALA A 399 -5.31 35.26 4.26
C ALA A 399 -5.59 33.81 4.66
N ALA A 400 -6.71 33.22 4.21
CA ALA A 400 -6.99 31.80 4.39
C ALA A 400 -6.06 30.86 3.58
N PHE A 401 -5.26 31.42 2.67
CA PHE A 401 -4.27 30.70 1.87
C PHE A 401 -2.84 30.87 2.41
N ILE A 402 -2.60 31.86 3.28
CA ILE A 402 -1.33 32.13 3.99
C ILE A 402 -1.17 31.10 5.11
#